data_AF-A0A1Y2F5G2-F1
#
_entry.id   AF-A0A1Y2F5G2-F1
#
_cell.length_a   1.000
_cell.length_b   1.000
_cell.length_c   1.000
_cell.angle_alpha   90.00
_cell.angle_beta   90.00
_cell.angle_gamma   90.00
#
_symmetry.space_group_name_H-M   'P 1'
#
loop_
_entity.id
_entity.type
_entity.pdbx_description
1 polymer ?
#
loop_
_entity_poly.entity_id
_entity_poly.type
_entity_poly.pdbx_seq_one_letter_code
_entity_poly.pdbx_strand_id
1 'polypeptide(L)'
;MLNAAPAYDTKHLSPLYINLITDTTNVSLKICQSQAAGETGSTLWLSSQVLAAHFLDKRPIRNSSSILELGTGTGFLAVLLAVQGHQVYATDTAEFLASGVLQQTLSWNQDAVLKAGGKVSIQIADWHNADWHNASLVLPLADYIIATDVIYHPELIVPFLQILRRCALARPSPVIYFAQEVRVADLLDDFYMQADAMGFNVTIFSADKCS
;
A
#
# COMPACT_ATOMS: atom_id res chain seq x y z
N MET A 1 17.15 -2.82 -7.23
CA MET A 1 17.11 -3.88 -6.21
C MET A 1 16.71 -3.29 -4.87
N LEU A 2 15.83 -3.99 -4.16
CA LEU A 2 15.45 -3.70 -2.78
C LEU A 2 16.35 -4.54 -1.87
N ASN A 3 17.14 -3.90 -1.01
CA ASN A 3 17.99 -4.62 -0.06
C ASN A 3 17.46 -4.40 1.37
N ALA A 4 16.73 -5.40 1.88
CA ALA A 4 16.19 -5.45 3.23
C ALA A 4 16.03 -6.91 3.67
N ALA A 5 16.17 -7.17 4.97
CA ALA A 5 15.76 -8.45 5.56
C ALA A 5 14.22 -8.62 5.45
N PRO A 6 13.72 -9.87 5.48
CA PRO A 6 12.28 -10.11 5.42
C PRO A 6 11.52 -9.38 6.53
N ALA A 7 10.35 -8.86 6.21
CA ALA A 7 9.56 -8.00 7.09
C ALA A 7 9.24 -8.64 8.46
N TYR A 8 9.06 -9.96 8.51
CA TYR A 8 8.79 -10.69 9.75
C TYR A 8 9.98 -10.70 10.72
N ASP A 9 11.22 -10.57 10.22
CA ASP A 9 12.43 -10.51 11.05
C ASP A 9 12.75 -9.08 11.53
N THR A 10 12.12 -8.06 10.94
CA THR A 10 12.49 -6.64 11.17
C THR A 10 11.49 -5.85 12.01
N LYS A 11 10.42 -6.48 12.51
CA LYS A 11 9.31 -5.80 13.20
C LYS A 11 9.73 -4.95 14.41
N HIS A 12 10.85 -5.30 15.03
CA HIS A 12 11.40 -4.66 16.23
C HIS A 12 12.31 -3.45 15.93
N LEU A 13 12.60 -3.16 14.65
CA LEU A 13 13.52 -2.10 14.23
C LEU A 13 12.78 -0.78 13.96
N SER A 14 13.19 0.33 14.60
CA SER A 14 12.65 1.66 14.31
C SER A 14 13.73 2.73 14.59
N PRO A 15 14.25 3.44 13.56
CA PRO A 15 13.95 3.25 12.14
C PRO A 15 14.43 1.90 11.59
N LEU A 16 13.61 1.29 10.73
CA LEU A 16 14.05 0.26 9.80
C LEU A 16 14.64 0.93 8.55
N TYR A 17 15.87 0.57 8.20
CA TYR A 17 16.54 1.07 7.00
C TYR A 17 16.34 0.13 5.81
N ILE A 18 15.90 0.68 4.68
CA ILE A 18 15.70 -0.08 3.44
C ILE A 18 16.46 0.62 2.31
N ASN A 19 17.43 -0.06 1.73
CA ASN A 19 18.24 0.51 0.65
C ASN A 19 17.55 0.27 -0.70
N LEU A 20 17.24 1.36 -1.39
CA LEU A 20 16.73 1.38 -2.75
C LEU A 20 17.85 1.77 -3.70
N ILE A 21 18.30 0.81 -4.50
CA ILE A 21 19.36 1.01 -5.50
C ILE A 21 18.80 0.65 -6.88
N THR A 22 18.64 1.65 -7.73
CA THR A 22 18.28 1.54 -9.16
C THR A 22 19.31 2.30 -9.99
N ASP A 23 19.18 2.24 -11.31
CA ASP A 23 20.08 2.99 -12.22
C ASP A 23 20.03 4.50 -12.00
N THR A 24 18.91 5.01 -11.45
CA THR A 24 18.64 6.45 -11.29
C THR A 24 18.50 6.87 -9.83
N THR A 25 18.43 5.92 -8.88
CA THR A 25 18.10 6.18 -7.49
C THR A 25 19.01 5.38 -6.58
N ASN A 26 19.68 6.07 -5.65
CA ASN A 26 20.43 5.45 -4.56
C ASN A 26 20.04 6.16 -3.26
N VAL A 27 19.15 5.55 -2.49
CA VAL A 27 18.60 6.15 -1.27
C VAL A 27 18.38 5.07 -0.21
N SER A 28 18.70 5.42 1.04
CA SER A 28 18.31 4.62 2.21
C SER A 28 17.02 5.20 2.78
N LEU A 29 15.91 4.47 2.60
CA LEU A 29 14.62 4.82 3.19
C LEU A 29 14.64 4.49 4.69
N LYS A 30 14.02 5.34 5.50
CA LYS A 30 13.87 5.16 6.95
C LYS A 30 12.41 4.93 7.29
N ILE A 31 12.04 3.75 7.74
CA ILE A 31 10.66 3.36 8.01
C ILE A 31 10.45 3.32 9.53
N CYS A 32 9.47 4.07 10.02
CA CYS A 32 9.03 4.00 11.41
C CYS A 32 8.18 2.74 11.61
N GLN A 33 8.47 2.01 12.69
CA GLN A 33 7.65 0.90 13.15
C GLN A 33 7.36 1.03 14.65
N SER A 34 6.20 0.51 15.06
CA SER A 34 5.78 0.40 16.46
C SER A 34 5.13 -0.97 16.68
N GLN A 35 5.44 -1.59 17.82
CA GLN A 35 4.83 -2.85 18.27
C GLN A 35 3.80 -2.61 19.38
N ALA A 36 3.27 -1.39 19.49
CA ALA A 36 2.18 -1.09 20.42
C ALA A 36 0.99 -2.04 20.17
N ALA A 37 0.43 -2.57 21.26
CA ALA A 37 -0.66 -3.54 21.17
C ALA A 37 -1.89 -2.90 20.52
N GLY A 38 -2.49 -3.60 19.55
CA GLY A 38 -3.73 -3.19 18.88
C GLY A 38 -3.56 -2.59 17.49
N GLU A 39 -2.35 -2.24 17.06
CA GLU A 39 -2.12 -1.58 15.76
C GLU A 39 -1.44 -2.53 14.76
N THR A 40 -2.21 -3.20 13.91
CA THR A 40 -1.67 -4.09 12.86
C THR A 40 -0.95 -3.31 11.74
N GLY A 41 -1.29 -2.04 11.53
CA GLY A 41 -0.67 -1.17 10.52
C GLY A 41 0.72 -0.62 10.88
N SER A 42 1.14 -0.75 12.14
CA SER A 42 2.33 -0.09 12.67
C SER A 42 3.66 -0.80 12.38
N THR A 43 3.64 -1.89 11.63
CA THR A 43 4.85 -2.61 11.20
C THR A 43 4.82 -2.94 9.71
N LEU A 44 5.99 -3.07 9.09
CA LEU A 44 6.10 -3.38 7.66
C LEU A 44 5.65 -4.81 7.39
N TRP A 45 4.83 -5.03 6.37
CA TRP A 45 4.37 -6.36 5.98
C TRP A 45 5.13 -6.92 4.78
N LEU A 46 5.20 -8.25 4.68
CA LEU A 46 5.96 -8.93 3.62
C LEU A 46 5.36 -8.67 2.24
N SER A 47 4.03 -8.60 2.12
CA SER A 47 3.37 -8.29 0.84
C SER A 47 3.74 -6.90 0.30
N SER A 48 4.00 -5.92 1.18
CA SER A 48 4.54 -4.62 0.78
C SER A 48 5.94 -4.73 0.18
N GLN A 49 6.82 -5.58 0.75
CA GLN A 49 8.14 -5.84 0.17
C GLN A 49 8.06 -6.59 -1.17
N VAL A 50 7.15 -7.55 -1.30
CA VAL A 50 6.92 -8.29 -2.55
C VAL A 50 6.42 -7.35 -3.64
N LEU A 51 5.43 -6.49 -3.34
CA LEU A 51 4.92 -5.52 -4.31
C LEU A 51 5.98 -4.48 -4.70
N ALA A 52 6.78 -4.02 -3.74
CA ALA A 52 7.93 -3.16 -4.01
C ALA A 52 8.94 -3.83 -4.95
N ALA A 53 9.31 -5.08 -4.70
CA ALA A 53 10.21 -5.84 -5.55
C ALA A 53 9.65 -5.98 -6.97
N HIS A 54 8.36 -6.28 -7.11
CA HIS A 54 7.68 -6.33 -8.41
C HIS A 54 7.73 -4.99 -9.16
N PHE A 55 7.44 -3.88 -8.48
CA PHE A 55 7.49 -2.55 -9.10
C PHE A 55 8.89 -2.13 -9.52
N LEU A 56 9.92 -2.50 -8.76
CA LEU A 56 11.30 -2.20 -9.09
C LEU A 56 11.84 -3.05 -10.25
N ASP A 57 11.40 -4.31 -10.35
CA ASP A 57 11.78 -5.25 -11.41
C ASP A 57 11.05 -4.95 -12.72
N LYS A 58 9.71 -4.97 -12.70
CA LYS A 58 8.87 -4.85 -13.90
C LYS A 58 8.61 -3.40 -14.33
N ARG A 59 8.82 -2.44 -13.43
CA ARG A 59 8.54 -1.00 -13.64
C ARG A 59 7.19 -0.74 -14.36
N PRO A 60 6.07 -1.30 -13.86
CA PRO A 60 4.80 -1.23 -14.57
C PRO A 60 4.07 0.12 -14.39
N ILE A 61 4.54 0.95 -13.45
CA ILE A 61 3.98 2.27 -13.16
C ILE A 61 4.62 3.29 -14.09
N ARG A 62 3.80 4.05 -14.82
CA ARG A 62 4.26 5.12 -15.72
C ARG A 62 4.89 6.26 -14.91
N ASN A 63 5.91 6.90 -15.47
CA ASN A 63 6.56 8.05 -14.84
C ASN A 63 5.55 9.14 -14.46
N SER A 64 5.77 9.79 -13.32
CA SER A 64 4.95 10.91 -12.82
C SER A 64 3.45 10.62 -12.67
N SER A 65 3.09 9.35 -12.43
CA SER A 65 1.70 8.95 -12.15
C SER A 65 1.22 9.37 -10.76
N SER A 66 -0.10 9.49 -10.64
CA SER A 66 -0.82 9.60 -9.38
C SER A 66 -1.22 8.23 -8.85
N ILE A 67 -1.00 7.99 -7.56
CA ILE A 67 -1.16 6.67 -6.93
C ILE A 67 -1.96 6.81 -5.65
N LEU A 68 -3.04 6.05 -5.51
CA LEU A 68 -3.80 5.92 -4.27
C LEU A 68 -3.35 4.64 -3.56
N GLU A 69 -2.79 4.77 -2.36
CA GLU A 69 -2.48 3.64 -1.49
C GLU A 69 -3.56 3.49 -0.43
N LEU A 70 -4.29 2.39 -0.48
CA LEU A 70 -5.26 1.98 0.53
C LEU A 70 -4.54 1.12 1.57
N GLY A 71 -4.51 1.57 2.81
CA GLY A 71 -3.96 0.83 3.94
C GLY A 71 -2.46 1.00 3.97
N THR A 72 -2.01 2.25 3.95
CA THR A 72 -0.59 2.62 3.78
C THR A 72 0.29 2.14 4.94
N GLY A 73 -0.29 1.94 6.13
CA GLY A 73 0.44 1.51 7.31
C GLY A 73 1.70 2.36 7.54
N THR A 74 2.85 1.72 7.65
CA THR A 74 4.15 2.39 7.85
C THR A 74 4.54 3.43 6.78
N GLY A 75 3.88 3.44 5.61
CA GLY A 75 4.16 4.34 4.50
C GLY A 75 5.35 3.92 3.61
N PHE A 76 5.80 2.66 3.72
CA PHE A 76 6.94 2.16 2.96
C PHE A 76 6.75 2.31 1.44
N LEU A 77 5.64 1.81 0.88
CA LEU A 77 5.38 1.93 -0.56
C LEU A 77 5.11 3.38 -0.96
N ALA A 78 4.40 4.16 -0.14
CA ALA A 78 4.22 5.59 -0.38
C ALA A 78 5.54 6.34 -0.56
N VAL A 79 6.50 6.15 0.36
CA VAL A 79 7.81 6.78 0.24
C VAL A 79 8.58 6.21 -0.94
N LEU A 80 8.58 4.88 -1.13
CA LEU A 80 9.30 4.22 -2.22
C LEU A 80 8.87 4.78 -3.59
N LEU A 81 7.57 4.92 -3.81
CA LEU A 81 7.04 5.45 -5.07
C LEU A 81 7.27 6.96 -5.18
N ALA A 82 7.16 7.70 -4.08
CA ALA A 82 7.43 9.14 -4.10
C ALA A 82 8.91 9.46 -4.38
N VAL A 83 9.88 8.67 -3.88
CA VAL A 83 11.31 8.85 -4.25
C VAL A 83 11.62 8.43 -5.69
N GLN A 84 10.65 7.86 -6.40
CA GLN A 84 10.70 7.63 -7.86
C GLN A 84 10.00 8.75 -8.65
N GLY A 85 9.55 9.83 -7.99
CA GLY A 85 8.94 10.99 -8.63
C GLY A 85 7.42 10.89 -8.83
N HIS A 86 6.74 9.96 -8.14
CA HIS A 86 5.28 9.83 -8.19
C HIS A 86 4.58 10.72 -7.16
N GLN A 87 3.30 11.02 -7.44
CA GLN A 87 2.39 11.63 -6.47
C GLN A 87 1.59 10.51 -5.80
N VAL A 88 1.77 10.33 -4.50
CA VAL A 88 1.09 9.29 -3.72
C VAL A 88 0.08 9.93 -2.76
N TYR A 89 -1.12 9.36 -2.72
CA TYR A 89 -2.13 9.58 -1.70
C TYR A 89 -2.10 8.38 -0.75
N ALA A 90 -1.43 8.55 0.38
CA ALA A 90 -1.29 7.54 1.42
C ALA A 90 -2.53 7.60 2.32
N THR A 91 -3.31 6.52 2.35
CA THR A 91 -4.58 6.50 3.10
C THR A 91 -4.67 5.37 4.11
N ASP A 92 -5.31 5.67 5.22
CA ASP A 92 -5.58 4.72 6.30
C ASP A 92 -6.72 5.24 7.20
N THR A 93 -7.10 4.46 8.20
CA THR A 93 -8.08 4.83 9.22
C THR A 93 -7.62 6.04 10.04
N ALA A 94 -8.56 6.83 10.56
CA ALA A 94 -8.23 7.98 11.40
C ALA A 94 -7.47 7.57 12.68
N GLU A 95 -7.81 6.41 13.25
CA GLU A 95 -7.15 5.84 14.41
C GLU A 95 -5.68 5.52 14.12
N PHE A 96 -5.40 4.81 13.02
CA PHE A 96 -4.02 4.53 12.63
C PHE A 96 -3.23 5.81 12.34
N LEU A 97 -3.81 6.77 11.60
CA LEU A 97 -3.12 8.02 11.28
C LEU A 97 -2.80 8.85 12.53
N ALA A 98 -3.52 8.67 13.63
CA ALA A 98 -3.23 9.32 14.91
C ALA A 98 -2.03 8.71 15.65
N SER A 99 -1.59 7.50 15.30
CA SER A 99 -0.40 6.84 15.89
C SER A 99 0.92 7.60 15.65
N GLY A 100 0.98 8.41 14.59
CA GLY A 100 2.18 9.14 14.20
C GLY A 100 3.21 8.33 13.40
N VAL A 101 3.01 7.02 13.22
CA VAL A 101 3.97 6.13 12.53
C VAL A 101 4.21 6.58 11.08
N LEU A 102 3.13 6.79 10.32
CA LEU A 102 3.22 7.26 8.93
C LEU A 102 3.90 8.64 8.86
N GLN A 103 3.48 9.57 9.72
CA GLN A 103 4.02 10.94 9.75
C GLN A 103 5.53 10.93 10.03
N GLN A 104 5.98 10.09 10.96
CA GLN A 104 7.39 9.92 11.28
C GLN A 104 8.16 9.38 10.07
N THR A 105 7.68 8.32 9.40
CA THR A 105 8.27 7.81 8.15
C THR A 105 8.38 8.92 7.10
N LEU A 106 7.31 9.69 6.86
CA LEU A 106 7.34 10.75 5.85
C LEU A 106 8.34 11.86 6.20
N SER A 107 8.41 12.27 7.46
CA SER A 107 9.37 13.29 7.91
C SER A 107 10.82 12.86 7.69
N TRP A 108 11.15 11.59 7.94
CA TRP A 108 12.51 11.08 7.78
C TRP A 108 12.97 10.96 6.32
N ASN A 109 12.04 10.93 5.37
CA ASN A 109 12.33 10.75 3.95
C ASN A 109 11.97 11.98 3.10
N GLN A 110 11.53 13.08 3.73
CA GLN A 110 11.03 14.27 3.03
C GLN A 110 12.03 14.82 2.00
N ASP A 111 13.31 14.97 2.37
CA ASP A 111 14.34 15.50 1.48
C ASP A 111 14.54 14.64 0.24
N ALA A 112 14.53 13.31 0.41
CA ALA A 112 14.67 12.38 -0.71
C ALA A 112 13.47 12.44 -1.66
N VAL A 113 12.26 12.55 -1.11
CA VAL A 113 11.02 12.70 -1.88
C VAL A 113 11.02 14.02 -2.66
N LEU A 114 11.36 15.13 -2.00
CA LEU A 114 11.43 16.44 -2.65
C LEU A 114 12.49 16.47 -3.76
N LYS A 115 13.67 15.90 -3.53
CA LYS A 115 14.74 15.81 -4.53
C LYS A 115 14.33 14.99 -5.76
N ALA A 116 13.51 13.96 -5.57
CA ALA A 116 12.98 13.15 -6.66
C ALA A 116 11.81 13.82 -7.41
N GLY A 117 11.31 14.96 -6.92
CA GLY A 117 10.13 15.62 -7.46
C GLY A 117 8.81 14.90 -7.18
N GLY A 118 8.81 13.91 -6.28
CA GLY A 118 7.60 13.23 -5.84
C GLY A 118 6.93 13.93 -4.68
N LYS A 119 5.80 13.37 -4.24
CA LYS A 119 5.03 13.91 -3.11
C LYS A 119 4.18 12.82 -2.47
N VAL A 120 4.05 12.88 -1.15
CA VAL A 120 3.09 12.06 -0.41
C VAL A 120 2.08 12.99 0.27
N SER A 121 0.80 12.69 0.11
CA SER A 121 -0.31 13.35 0.82
C SER A 121 -1.05 12.33 1.66
N ILE A 122 -1.26 12.65 2.94
CA ILE A 122 -1.99 11.79 3.88
C ILE A 122 -3.48 12.13 3.79
N GLN A 123 -4.33 11.10 3.75
CA GLN A 123 -5.78 11.27 3.84
C GLN A 123 -6.42 10.13 4.64
N ILE A 124 -7.49 10.44 5.38
CA ILE A 124 -8.31 9.42 6.05
C ILE A 124 -9.13 8.67 5.00
N ALA A 125 -9.02 7.34 5.01
CA ALA A 125 -9.91 6.44 4.30
C ALA A 125 -10.18 5.23 5.20
N ASP A 126 -11.40 5.16 5.73
CA ASP A 126 -11.88 4.03 6.49
C ASP A 126 -12.96 3.31 5.66
N TRP A 127 -12.65 2.08 5.28
CA TRP A 127 -13.57 1.20 4.55
C TRP A 127 -13.99 -0.02 5.40
N HIS A 128 -13.72 -0.03 6.69
CA HIS A 128 -14.10 -1.14 7.57
C HIS A 128 -15.59 -1.12 7.95
N ASN A 129 -16.27 0.02 7.83
CA ASN A 129 -17.67 0.15 8.24
C ASN A 129 -18.68 -0.18 7.13
N ALA A 130 -19.77 -0.84 7.52
CA ALA A 130 -20.89 -1.23 6.66
C ALA A 130 -21.65 -0.03 6.03
N ASP A 131 -21.44 1.18 6.56
CA ASP A 131 -21.92 2.44 5.99
C ASP A 131 -20.99 2.99 4.88
N TRP A 132 -20.34 2.12 4.10
CA TRP A 132 -19.58 2.50 2.91
C TRP A 132 -20.44 3.22 1.84
N HIS A 133 -21.77 3.14 1.96
CA HIS A 133 -22.75 3.95 1.23
C HIS A 133 -22.66 5.44 1.56
N ASN A 134 -21.99 5.81 2.65
CA ASN A 134 -21.80 7.19 3.02
C ASN A 134 -20.95 7.87 1.93
N ALA A 135 -21.63 8.65 1.09
CA ALA A 135 -21.07 9.42 -0.01
C ALA A 135 -19.95 10.40 0.42
N SER A 136 -19.75 10.56 1.74
CA SER A 136 -18.76 11.44 2.34
C SER A 136 -17.31 11.00 2.14
N LEU A 137 -17.03 9.71 1.92
CA LEU A 137 -15.65 9.27 1.63
C LEU A 137 -15.29 9.64 0.19
N VAL A 138 -14.59 10.77 0.02
CA VAL A 138 -14.12 11.27 -1.27
C VAL A 138 -12.65 10.92 -1.42
N LEU A 139 -12.34 9.91 -2.24
CA LEU A 139 -10.97 9.52 -2.54
C LEU A 139 -10.44 10.29 -3.76
N PRO A 140 -9.13 10.58 -3.81
CA PRO A 140 -8.52 11.27 -4.93
C PRO A 140 -8.55 10.40 -6.18
N LEU A 141 -8.70 11.03 -7.35
CA LEU A 141 -8.55 10.34 -8.62
C LEU A 141 -7.06 10.00 -8.82
N ALA A 142 -6.76 8.72 -9.01
CA ALA A 142 -5.40 8.23 -9.21
C ALA A 142 -5.30 7.35 -10.46
N ASP A 143 -4.15 7.39 -11.13
CA ASP A 143 -3.83 6.50 -12.26
C ASP A 143 -3.72 5.04 -11.80
N TYR A 144 -3.21 4.83 -10.58
CA TYR A 144 -3.01 3.52 -9.97
C TYR A 144 -3.63 3.48 -8.57
N ILE A 145 -4.13 2.31 -8.20
CA ILE A 145 -4.55 2.02 -6.83
C ILE A 145 -3.71 0.84 -6.34
N ILE A 146 -3.12 0.97 -5.15
CA ILE A 146 -2.33 -0.10 -4.54
C ILE A 146 -2.87 -0.40 -3.14
N ALA A 147 -2.80 -1.67 -2.74
CA ALA A 147 -3.13 -2.10 -1.39
C ALA A 147 -2.32 -3.35 -1.03
N THR A 148 -1.84 -3.44 0.22
CA THR A 148 -1.07 -4.60 0.68
C THR A 148 -1.48 -5.08 2.06
N ASP A 149 -1.79 -6.37 2.19
CA ASP A 149 -2.23 -7.01 3.45
C ASP A 149 -3.44 -6.34 4.13
N VAL A 150 -4.32 -5.71 3.36
CA VAL A 150 -5.51 -5.01 3.87
C VAL A 150 -6.70 -5.94 4.17
N ILE A 151 -6.63 -7.21 3.77
CA ILE A 151 -7.67 -8.21 4.04
C ILE A 151 -7.13 -9.20 5.07
N TYR A 152 -7.43 -8.95 6.34
CA TYR A 152 -7.08 -9.83 7.47
C TYR A 152 -8.31 -10.51 8.10
N HIS A 153 -9.52 -10.09 7.72
CA HIS A 153 -10.78 -10.77 8.02
C HIS A 153 -11.65 -10.87 6.75
N PRO A 154 -12.38 -11.98 6.52
CA PRO A 154 -13.24 -12.15 5.33
C PRO A 154 -14.29 -11.04 5.15
N GLU A 155 -14.78 -10.46 6.25
CA GLU A 155 -15.75 -9.35 6.23
C GLU A 155 -15.23 -8.09 5.52
N LEU A 156 -13.91 -7.95 5.35
CA LEU A 156 -13.28 -6.81 4.68
C LEU A 156 -13.27 -6.92 3.15
N ILE A 157 -13.53 -8.11 2.59
CA ILE A 157 -13.49 -8.35 1.14
C ILE A 157 -14.50 -7.45 0.42
N VAL A 158 -15.77 -7.48 0.84
CA VAL A 158 -16.85 -6.75 0.17
C VAL A 158 -16.65 -5.23 0.27
N PRO A 159 -16.40 -4.65 1.46
CA PRO A 159 -16.12 -3.21 1.58
C PRO A 159 -14.91 -2.75 0.75
N PHE A 160 -13.82 -3.53 0.75
CA PHE A 160 -12.63 -3.21 -0.04
C PHE A 160 -12.91 -3.19 -1.55
N LEU A 161 -13.57 -4.22 -2.09
CA LEU A 161 -13.94 -4.28 -3.50
C LEU A 161 -14.90 -3.15 -3.91
N GLN A 162 -15.80 -2.73 -3.01
CA GLN A 162 -16.68 -1.60 -3.26
C GLN A 162 -15.93 -0.27 -3.37
N ILE A 163 -14.91 -0.05 -2.53
CA ILE A 163 -14.04 1.12 -2.66
C ILE A 163 -13.29 1.11 -4.00
N LEU A 164 -12.71 -0.02 -4.38
CA LEU A 164 -12.05 -0.17 -5.69
C LEU A 164 -13.01 0.15 -6.84
N ARG A 165 -14.26 -0.34 -6.76
CA ARG A 165 -15.28 -0.11 -7.77
C ARG A 165 -15.66 1.37 -7.84
N ARG A 166 -15.84 2.05 -6.70
CA ARG A 166 -16.10 3.49 -6.64
C ARG A 166 -14.97 4.28 -7.30
N CYS A 167 -13.71 3.96 -7.01
CA CYS A 167 -12.57 4.60 -7.64
C CYS A 167 -12.54 4.35 -9.16
N ALA A 168 -12.80 3.12 -9.60
CA ALA A 168 -12.84 2.75 -11.02
C ALA A 168 -14.04 3.35 -11.80
N LEU A 169 -15.12 3.72 -11.10
CA LEU A 169 -16.23 4.46 -11.69
C LEU A 169 -15.96 5.97 -11.73
N ALA A 170 -15.23 6.51 -10.74
CA ALA A 170 -14.89 7.93 -10.67
C ALA A 170 -13.81 8.33 -11.71
N ARG A 171 -12.97 7.38 -12.11
CA ARG A 171 -11.98 7.55 -13.17
C ARG A 171 -12.01 6.33 -14.11
N PRO A 172 -12.13 6.49 -15.43
CA PRO A 172 -12.02 5.37 -16.34
C PRO A 172 -10.65 4.67 -16.24
N SER A 173 -10.68 3.38 -15.92
CA SER A 173 -9.55 2.43 -16.03
C SER A 173 -8.32 2.71 -15.14
N PRO A 174 -8.43 2.89 -13.81
CA PRO A 174 -7.26 2.82 -12.94
C PRO A 174 -6.69 1.39 -12.95
N VAL A 175 -5.37 1.27 -12.94
CA VAL A 175 -4.73 -0.04 -12.77
C VAL A 175 -4.63 -0.33 -11.28
N ILE A 176 -5.15 -1.48 -10.85
CA ILE A 176 -5.18 -1.88 -9.44
C ILE A 176 -4.11 -2.96 -9.20
N TYR A 177 -3.24 -2.73 -8.23
CA TYR A 177 -2.33 -3.75 -7.71
C TYR A 177 -2.69 -4.08 -6.28
N PHE A 178 -2.95 -5.36 -6.02
CA PHE A 178 -3.26 -5.87 -4.69
C PHE A 178 -2.31 -7.01 -4.37
N ALA A 179 -1.60 -6.89 -3.25
CA ALA A 179 -0.70 -7.94 -2.77
C ALA A 179 -1.14 -8.41 -1.38
N GLN A 180 -1.31 -9.71 -1.21
CA GLN A 180 -1.85 -10.29 0.01
C GLN A 180 -1.06 -11.55 0.36
N GLU A 181 -0.58 -11.65 1.59
CA GLU A 181 -0.16 -12.94 2.13
C GLU A 181 -1.40 -13.78 2.45
N VAL A 182 -1.47 -14.97 1.86
CA VAL A 182 -2.57 -15.92 2.08
C VAL A 182 -2.34 -16.63 3.42
N ARG A 183 -3.15 -16.28 4.43
CA ARG A 183 -3.03 -16.82 5.80
C ARG A 183 -4.18 -17.73 6.21
N VAL A 184 -5.28 -17.69 5.48
CA VAL A 184 -6.50 -18.46 5.74
C VAL A 184 -6.85 -19.22 4.46
N ALA A 185 -7.22 -20.49 4.61
CA ALA A 185 -7.81 -21.27 3.53
C ALA A 185 -9.08 -20.55 3.03
N ASP A 186 -9.37 -20.65 1.74
CA ASP A 186 -10.58 -20.10 1.10
C ASP A 186 -10.68 -18.56 1.01
N LEU A 187 -9.86 -17.76 1.72
CA LEU A 187 -9.89 -16.29 1.63
C LEU A 187 -9.73 -15.79 0.18
N LEU A 188 -8.84 -16.44 -0.57
CA LEU A 188 -8.63 -16.13 -1.97
C LEU A 188 -9.87 -16.46 -2.81
N ASP A 189 -10.48 -17.62 -2.60
CA ASP A 189 -11.65 -18.07 -3.35
C ASP A 189 -12.85 -17.14 -3.10
N ASP A 190 -13.08 -16.75 -1.85
CA ASP A 190 -14.08 -15.76 -1.47
C ASP A 190 -13.80 -14.41 -2.14
N PHE A 191 -12.54 -13.96 -2.14
CA PHE A 191 -12.16 -12.72 -2.81
C PHE A 191 -12.46 -12.78 -4.30
N TYR A 192 -12.11 -13.87 -5.00
CA TYR A 192 -12.39 -14.02 -6.44
C TYR A 192 -13.88 -14.05 -6.73
N MET A 193 -14.64 -14.82 -5.97
CA MET A 193 -16.09 -14.92 -6.15
C MET A 193 -16.75 -13.54 -6.02
N GLN A 194 -16.37 -12.76 -5.00
CA GLN A 194 -16.91 -11.42 -4.81
C GLN A 194 -16.40 -10.42 -5.86
N ALA A 195 -15.14 -10.51 -6.27
CA ALA A 195 -14.57 -9.64 -7.30
C ALA A 195 -15.25 -9.86 -8.66
N ASP A 196 -15.45 -11.12 -9.06
CA ASP A 196 -16.15 -11.49 -10.29
C ASP A 196 -17.62 -11.02 -10.25
N ALA A 197 -18.32 -11.25 -9.13
CA ALA A 197 -19.69 -10.78 -8.93
C ALA A 197 -19.82 -9.25 -9.02
N MET A 198 -18.75 -8.50 -8.72
CA MET A 198 -18.69 -7.04 -8.85
C MET A 198 -18.17 -6.54 -10.22
N GLY A 199 -17.83 -7.46 -11.13
CA GLY A 199 -17.39 -7.18 -12.49
C GLY A 199 -15.90 -6.87 -12.64
N PHE A 200 -15.07 -7.23 -11.66
CA PHE A 200 -13.61 -7.13 -11.79
C PHE A 200 -13.07 -8.26 -12.65
N ASN A 201 -12.12 -7.95 -13.53
CA ASN A 201 -11.27 -8.94 -14.17
C ASN A 201 -9.95 -9.03 -13.39
N VAL A 202 -9.68 -10.18 -12.78
CA VAL A 202 -8.53 -10.39 -11.89
C VAL A 202 -7.49 -11.27 -12.56
N THR A 203 -6.23 -10.83 -12.56
CA THR A 203 -5.07 -11.63 -13.00
C THR A 203 -4.13 -11.85 -11.82
N ILE A 204 -3.71 -13.11 -11.62
CA ILE A 204 -2.91 -13.53 -10.46
C ILE A 204 -1.46 -13.67 -10.86
N PHE A 205 -0.57 -13.14 -10.02
CA PHE A 205 0.87 -13.41 -10.09
C PHE A 205 1.28 -14.08 -8.78
N SER A 206 1.64 -15.35 -8.80
CA SER A 206 2.21 -16.03 -7.65
C SER A 206 3.69 -15.67 -7.50
N ALA A 207 4.08 -15.27 -6.30
CA ALA A 207 5.48 -15.21 -5.89
C ALA A 207 5.69 -16.34 -4.88
N ASP A 208 6.48 -17.35 -5.25
CA ASP A 208 6.86 -18.40 -4.31
C ASP A 208 7.69 -17.77 -3.18
N LYS A 209 7.50 -18.23 -1.94
CA LYS A 209 8.40 -17.84 -0.84
C LYS A 209 9.79 -18.33 -1.25
N CYS A 210 10.74 -17.41 -1.47
CA CYS A 210 12.14 -17.78 -1.61
C CYS A 210 12.52 -18.57 -0.36
N SER A 211 12.85 -19.85 -0.56
CA SER A 211 13.32 -20.80 0.46
C SER A 211 14.63 -20.36 1.08
#